data_AF-A0ABD7AR74-F1
#
_entry.id   AF-A0ABD7AR74-F1
#
_cell.length_a   1.000
_cell.length_b   1.000
_cell.length_c   1.000
_cell.angle_alpha   90.00
_cell.angle_beta   90.00
_cell.angle_gamma   90.00
#
_symmetry.space_group_name_H-M   'P 1'
#
loop_
_entity.id
_entity.type
_entity.pdbx_description
1 polymer ?
#
loop_
_entity_poly.entity_id
_entity_poly.type
_entity_poly.pdbx_seq_one_letter_code
_entity_poly.pdbx_strand_id
1 'polypeptide(L)'
;MKSVDLPVRGFITMEMDGRQSLKLVKTGTGGISATVPVLSGVRDKASGLDKIMVPAVDGAPSLSILINPVPFGPAAPSHTGNSTPVPVTPVHTGTEVKQADSIVTTSLPVADVPPLQDFIYWQPDATGTGVEPIYVMLSSLPKSVNHKHKHYPPKGVSWKDIVNATANGGSAKFKPDVNIAEIDIDAWKNGQMTAKHPTWKVKKYDHVIGAYAGKETQWVVVKESQGVVHSHPISEQKAKEYMK
;
A
#
# COMPACT_ATOMS: atom_id res chain seq x y z
N MET A 1 -18.75 -22.31 -0.13
CA MET A 1 -19.01 -21.15 -1.02
C MET A 1 -17.67 -20.48 -1.33
N LYS A 2 -17.36 -20.17 -2.60
CA LYS A 2 -16.05 -19.62 -3.01
C LYS A 2 -16.09 -18.11 -3.29
N SER A 3 -17.27 -17.56 -3.52
CA SER A 3 -17.51 -16.14 -3.76
C SER A 3 -18.94 -15.77 -3.40
N VAL A 4 -19.19 -14.48 -3.22
CA VAL A 4 -20.50 -13.87 -2.99
C VAL A 4 -20.61 -12.63 -3.87
N ASP A 5 -21.77 -12.41 -4.48
CA ASP A 5 -22.03 -11.17 -5.21
C ASP A 5 -22.58 -10.10 -4.25
N LEU A 6 -21.90 -8.97 -4.14
CA LEU A 6 -22.35 -7.83 -3.35
C LEU A 6 -22.87 -6.71 -4.26
N PRO A 7 -24.00 -6.04 -3.93
CA PRO A 7 -24.54 -4.94 -4.71
C PRO A 7 -23.69 -3.65 -4.61
N VAL A 8 -22.83 -3.58 -3.60
CA VAL A 8 -21.89 -2.49 -3.34
C VAL A 8 -20.57 -3.10 -2.87
N ARG A 9 -19.45 -2.61 -3.39
CA ARG A 9 -18.10 -2.94 -2.93
C ARG A 9 -17.37 -1.67 -2.50
N GLY A 10 -16.33 -1.80 -1.70
CA GLY A 10 -15.59 -0.68 -1.14
C GLY A 10 -14.08 -0.77 -1.35
N PHE A 11 -13.43 0.39 -1.32
CA PHE A 11 -11.99 0.50 -1.20
C PHE A 11 -11.63 1.73 -0.36
N ILE A 12 -10.47 1.70 0.27
CA ILE A 12 -9.95 2.81 1.05
C ILE A 12 -9.01 3.61 0.15
N THR A 13 -9.16 4.93 0.10
CA THR A 13 -8.23 5.84 -0.58
C THR A 13 -7.67 6.83 0.42
N MET A 14 -6.44 7.28 0.17
CA MET A 14 -5.90 8.45 0.85
C MET A 14 -6.15 9.66 -0.05
N GLU A 15 -6.81 10.67 0.50
CA GLU A 15 -7.08 11.94 -0.16
C GLU A 15 -5.83 12.84 -0.10
N MET A 16 -5.74 13.83 -1.00
CA MET A 16 -4.58 14.72 -1.09
C MET A 16 -4.34 15.56 0.18
N ASP A 17 -5.39 15.77 0.98
CA ASP A 17 -5.32 16.45 2.27
C ASP A 17 -4.79 15.53 3.40
N GLY A 18 -4.48 14.27 3.09
CA GLY A 18 -4.02 13.26 4.04
C GLY A 18 -5.15 12.52 4.77
N ARG A 19 -6.42 12.77 4.43
CA ARG A 19 -7.55 12.05 5.01
C ARG A 19 -7.72 10.68 4.34
N GLN A 20 -7.92 9.63 5.13
CA GLN A 20 -8.38 8.34 4.59
C GLN A 20 -9.90 8.37 4.37
N SER A 21 -10.33 7.99 3.18
CA SER A 21 -11.73 7.94 2.79
C SER A 21 -12.12 6.54 2.35
N LEU A 22 -13.26 6.07 2.85
CA LEU A 22 -13.96 4.91 2.32
C LEU A 22 -14.75 5.32 1.08
N LYS A 23 -14.48 4.70 -0.06
CA LYS A 23 -15.27 4.84 -1.28
C LYS A 23 -16.12 3.59 -1.46
N LEU A 24 -17.42 3.79 -1.65
CA LEU A 24 -18.37 2.72 -1.94
C LEU A 24 -18.81 2.85 -3.40
N VAL A 25 -18.74 1.74 -4.15
CA VAL A 25 -19.08 1.69 -5.57
C VAL A 25 -20.20 0.70 -5.82
N LYS A 26 -21.19 1.13 -6.62
CA LYS A 26 -22.27 0.25 -7.09
C LYS A 26 -21.69 -0.79 -8.05
N THR A 27 -22.03 -2.05 -7.84
CA THR A 27 -21.66 -3.15 -8.73
C THR A 27 -22.79 -3.46 -9.71
N GLY A 28 -22.45 -4.10 -10.83
CA GLY A 28 -23.44 -4.56 -11.81
C GLY A 28 -22.90 -4.68 -13.23
N THR A 29 -23.79 -4.99 -14.16
CA THR A 29 -23.48 -5.17 -15.58
C THR A 29 -22.97 -3.88 -16.21
N GLY A 30 -21.83 -3.95 -16.92
CA GLY A 30 -21.23 -2.79 -17.58
C GLY A 30 -20.36 -1.90 -16.68
N GLY A 31 -20.10 -2.31 -15.43
CA GLY A 31 -19.25 -1.59 -14.49
C GLY A 31 -18.40 -2.52 -13.63
N ILE A 32 -18.34 -2.25 -12.33
CA ILE A 32 -17.56 -3.04 -11.37
C ILE A 32 -18.23 -4.38 -11.11
N SER A 33 -17.45 -5.47 -11.18
CA SER A 33 -17.92 -6.83 -10.88
C SER A 33 -18.53 -6.91 -9.47
N ALA A 34 -19.66 -7.62 -9.33
CA ALA A 34 -20.29 -7.86 -8.03
C ALA A 34 -19.55 -8.92 -7.21
N THR A 35 -18.76 -9.78 -7.87
CA THR A 35 -18.17 -10.97 -7.26
C THR A 35 -17.03 -10.63 -6.32
N VAL A 36 -17.18 -11.04 -5.06
CA VAL A 36 -16.19 -10.94 -3.99
C VAL A 36 -15.73 -12.35 -3.60
N PRO A 37 -14.41 -12.63 -3.55
CA PRO A 37 -13.92 -13.94 -3.14
C PRO A 37 -14.17 -14.20 -1.65
N VAL A 38 -14.50 -15.44 -1.31
CA VAL A 38 -14.53 -15.93 0.08
C VAL A 38 -13.20 -16.63 0.35
N LEU A 39 -12.42 -16.09 1.28
CA LEU A 39 -11.11 -16.62 1.68
C LEU A 39 -11.19 -17.27 3.06
N SER A 40 -10.23 -18.16 3.33
CA SER A 40 -10.12 -18.87 4.61
C SER A 40 -8.73 -18.67 5.20
N GLY A 41 -8.67 -18.46 6.52
CA GLY A 41 -7.42 -18.38 7.27
C GLY A 41 -6.82 -19.76 7.48
N VAL A 42 -5.49 -19.84 7.45
CA VAL A 42 -4.72 -21.03 7.84
C VAL A 42 -4.08 -20.76 9.19
N ARG A 43 -4.35 -21.63 10.18
CA ARG A 43 -3.74 -21.54 11.51
C ARG A 43 -2.23 -21.71 11.45
N ASP A 44 -1.51 -20.69 11.91
CA ASP A 44 -0.12 -20.82 12.28
C ASP A 44 -0.03 -21.29 13.74
N LYS A 45 0.42 -22.53 13.93
CA LYS A 45 0.55 -23.14 15.26
C LYS A 45 1.62 -22.48 16.12
N ALA A 46 2.61 -21.83 15.53
CA ALA A 46 3.70 -21.21 16.28
C ALA A 46 3.26 -19.90 16.93
N SER A 47 2.54 -19.06 16.18
CA SER A 47 2.04 -17.77 16.68
C SER A 47 0.66 -17.84 17.31
N GLY A 48 -0.15 -18.87 16.99
CA GLY A 48 -1.55 -18.94 17.36
C GLY A 48 -2.47 -18.04 16.53
N LEU A 49 -1.93 -17.34 15.52
CA LEU A 49 -2.68 -16.49 14.59
C LEU A 49 -3.18 -17.30 13.38
N ASP A 50 -4.23 -16.80 12.74
CA ASP A 50 -4.66 -17.29 11.44
C ASP A 50 -4.10 -16.39 10.33
N LYS A 51 -3.65 -16.97 9.21
CA LYS A 51 -3.08 -16.23 8.07
C LYS A 51 -3.98 -16.38 6.84
N ILE A 52 -4.46 -15.27 6.31
CA ILE A 52 -5.18 -15.20 5.02
C ILE A 52 -4.21 -14.72 3.94
N MET A 53 -4.12 -15.48 2.86
CA MET A 53 -3.40 -15.07 1.65
C MET A 53 -4.38 -14.40 0.69
N VAL A 54 -4.29 -13.07 0.57
CA VAL A 54 -5.10 -12.30 -0.37
C VAL A 54 -4.40 -12.28 -1.73
N PRO A 55 -5.07 -12.70 -2.82
CA PRO A 55 -4.45 -12.77 -4.13
C PRO A 55 -4.09 -11.37 -4.66
N ALA A 56 -3.06 -11.32 -5.49
CA ALA A 56 -2.73 -10.12 -6.24
C ALA A 56 -3.91 -9.71 -7.15
N VAL A 57 -4.07 -8.41 -7.35
CA VAL A 57 -4.94 -7.84 -8.38
C VAL A 57 -4.10 -6.99 -9.33
N ASP A 58 -4.70 -6.47 -10.40
CA ASP A 58 -3.97 -5.54 -11.25
C ASP A 58 -3.42 -4.38 -10.41
N GLY A 59 -2.15 -4.10 -10.60
CA GLY A 59 -1.41 -3.20 -9.76
C GLY A 59 -1.06 -3.73 -8.35
N ALA A 60 -1.90 -4.38 -7.56
CA ALA A 60 -1.55 -4.68 -6.16
C ALA A 60 -0.98 -6.09 -5.96
N PRO A 61 0.15 -6.26 -5.21
CA PRO A 61 0.73 -7.59 -4.98
C PRO A 61 -0.16 -8.43 -4.06
N SER A 62 0.16 -9.73 -3.95
CA SER A 62 -0.49 -10.60 -2.97
C SER A 62 -0.13 -10.14 -1.55
N LEU A 63 -1.07 -10.23 -0.61
CA LEU A 63 -0.90 -9.77 0.75
C LEU A 63 -1.13 -10.91 1.75
N SER A 64 -0.41 -10.83 2.87
CA SER A 64 -0.64 -11.68 4.03
C SER A 64 -1.38 -10.87 5.09
N ILE A 65 -2.60 -11.28 5.43
CA ILE A 65 -3.38 -10.69 6.52
C ILE A 65 -3.34 -11.64 7.71
N LEU A 66 -2.94 -11.12 8.87
CA LEU A 66 -2.95 -11.84 10.14
C LEU A 66 -4.28 -11.57 10.84
N ILE A 67 -4.95 -12.64 11.24
CA ILE A 67 -6.17 -12.63 12.03
C ILE A 67 -5.83 -13.14 13.42
N ASN A 68 -6.13 -12.33 14.43
CA ASN A 68 -6.05 -12.75 15.82
C ASN A 68 -7.38 -13.44 16.19
N PRO A 69 -7.38 -14.77 16.44
CA PRO A 69 -8.61 -15.49 16.76
C PRO A 69 -9.12 -15.20 18.18
N VAL A 70 -8.35 -14.48 19.00
CA VAL A 70 -8.74 -14.11 20.37
C VAL A 70 -9.38 -12.72 20.35
N PRO A 71 -10.71 -12.61 20.56
CA PRO A 71 -11.38 -11.32 20.55
C PRO A 71 -11.01 -10.52 21.79
N PHE A 72 -10.70 -9.24 21.60
CA PHE A 72 -10.69 -8.27 22.68
C PHE A 72 -11.22 -6.92 22.17
N GLY A 73 -11.70 -6.10 23.09
CA GLY A 73 -12.33 -4.83 22.78
C GLY A 73 -11.35 -3.77 22.25
N PRO A 74 -11.77 -2.50 22.21
CA PRO A 74 -10.94 -1.41 21.65
C PRO A 74 -9.66 -1.13 22.46
N ALA A 75 -9.55 -1.68 23.67
CA ALA A 75 -8.39 -1.54 24.53
C ALA A 75 -7.70 -2.89 24.73
N ALA A 76 -6.36 -2.86 24.81
CA ALA A 76 -5.57 -4.04 25.11
C ALA A 76 -5.93 -4.57 26.52
N PRO A 77 -5.99 -5.90 26.69
CA PRO A 77 -6.26 -6.49 28.01
C PRO A 77 -5.14 -6.19 29.01
N SER A 78 -5.48 -6.10 30.29
CA SER A 78 -4.49 -5.94 31.37
C SER A 78 -3.61 -7.18 31.51
N HIS A 79 -2.31 -6.99 31.69
CA HIS A 79 -1.35 -8.09 31.85
C HIS A 79 -1.18 -8.50 33.32
N THR A 80 -2.19 -9.16 33.90
CA THR A 80 -2.19 -9.63 35.29
C THR A 80 -2.16 -11.17 35.37
N GLY A 81 -1.86 -11.72 36.56
CA GLY A 81 -1.79 -13.17 36.80
C GLY A 81 -3.11 -13.93 36.69
N ASN A 82 -4.22 -13.24 36.43
CA ASN A 82 -5.56 -13.85 36.30
C ASN A 82 -5.91 -14.25 34.86
N SER A 83 -4.96 -14.15 33.92
CA SER A 83 -5.18 -14.41 32.50
C SER A 83 -4.15 -15.38 31.93
N THR A 84 -4.57 -16.16 30.93
CA THR A 84 -3.66 -17.01 30.14
C THR A 84 -2.99 -16.20 29.04
N PRO A 85 -1.73 -16.50 28.67
CA PRO A 85 -1.08 -15.83 27.54
C PRO A 85 -1.87 -16.02 26.24
N VAL A 86 -2.19 -14.91 25.58
CA VAL A 86 -2.88 -14.87 24.28
C VAL A 86 -2.24 -13.83 23.37
N PRO A 87 -2.33 -13.96 22.04
CA PRO A 87 -1.89 -12.91 21.13
C PRO A 87 -2.68 -11.62 21.36
N VAL A 88 -1.99 -10.47 21.35
CA VAL A 88 -2.60 -9.14 21.50
C VAL A 88 -2.34 -8.34 20.23
N THR A 89 -3.40 -7.93 19.55
CA THR A 89 -3.32 -7.05 18.38
C THR A 89 -2.88 -5.65 18.83
N PRO A 90 -1.89 -5.01 18.17
CA PRO A 90 -1.54 -3.63 18.47
C PRO A 90 -2.76 -2.71 18.35
N VAL A 91 -3.03 -1.93 19.40
CA VAL A 91 -4.13 -0.97 19.45
C VAL A 91 -3.74 0.30 18.73
N HIS A 92 -4.67 0.90 17.99
CA HIS A 92 -4.47 2.19 17.35
C HIS A 92 -4.36 3.32 18.39
N THR A 93 -3.26 4.08 18.35
CA THR A 93 -2.94 5.14 19.34
C THR A 93 -2.79 6.54 18.74
N GLY A 94 -2.94 6.66 17.42
CA GLY A 94 -2.70 7.90 16.68
C GLY A 94 -3.95 8.76 16.50
N THR A 95 -4.19 9.17 15.25
CA THR A 95 -5.30 10.04 14.87
C THR A 95 -6.67 9.48 15.28
N GLU A 96 -7.56 10.31 15.80
CA GLU A 96 -8.92 9.88 16.13
C GLU A 96 -9.66 9.35 14.90
N VAL A 97 -10.35 8.20 15.05
CA VAL A 97 -11.18 7.61 14.00
C VAL A 97 -12.63 8.05 14.23
N LYS A 98 -13.15 8.92 13.37
CA LYS A 98 -14.56 9.36 13.38
C LYS A 98 -15.28 8.88 12.15
N GLN A 99 -16.53 8.48 12.32
CA GLN A 99 -17.45 8.31 11.21
C GLN A 99 -17.61 9.67 10.49
N ALA A 100 -17.65 9.66 9.16
CA ALA A 100 -17.95 10.85 8.39
C ALA A 100 -19.39 11.33 8.66
N ASP A 101 -19.59 12.65 8.78
CA ASP A 101 -20.90 13.25 9.10
C ASP A 101 -21.99 12.93 8.06
N SER A 102 -21.59 12.63 6.82
CA SER A 102 -22.51 12.21 5.76
C SER A 102 -21.83 11.35 4.70
N ILE A 103 -22.61 10.49 4.06
CA ILE A 103 -22.22 9.76 2.85
C ILE A 103 -22.51 10.67 1.66
N VAL A 104 -21.47 11.01 0.90
CA VAL A 104 -21.60 11.83 -0.31
C VAL A 104 -21.57 10.93 -1.54
N THR A 105 -22.57 11.07 -2.40
CA THR A 105 -22.58 10.40 -3.71
C THR A 105 -21.73 11.21 -4.69
N THR A 106 -20.77 10.56 -5.33
CA THR A 106 -19.93 11.19 -6.37
C THR A 106 -20.03 10.36 -7.65
N SER A 107 -20.08 11.03 -8.80
CA SER A 107 -19.96 10.37 -10.10
C SER A 107 -18.47 10.12 -10.37
N LEU A 108 -18.07 8.85 -10.30
CA LEU A 108 -16.71 8.41 -10.64
C LEU A 108 -16.78 7.57 -11.92
N PRO A 109 -16.06 7.94 -13.00
CA PRO A 109 -15.89 7.07 -14.15
C PRO A 109 -15.39 5.69 -13.72
N VAL A 110 -15.91 4.62 -14.32
CA VAL A 110 -15.46 3.24 -14.00
C VAL A 110 -13.95 3.07 -14.18
N ALA A 111 -13.36 3.77 -15.16
CA ALA A 111 -11.93 3.77 -15.41
C ALA A 111 -11.08 4.34 -14.26
N ASP A 112 -11.69 5.14 -13.38
CA ASP A 112 -11.02 5.76 -12.23
C ASP A 112 -11.15 4.92 -10.95
N VAL A 113 -11.92 3.82 -10.99
CA VAL A 113 -12.01 2.86 -9.88
C VAL A 113 -10.80 1.93 -9.94
N PRO A 114 -9.97 1.85 -8.88
CA PRO A 114 -8.84 0.95 -8.87
C PRO A 114 -9.31 -0.51 -8.81
N PRO A 115 -8.45 -1.46 -9.22
CA PRO A 115 -8.70 -2.88 -8.97
C PRO A 115 -9.00 -3.13 -7.49
N LEU A 116 -10.16 -3.72 -7.21
CA LEU A 116 -10.63 -3.95 -5.84
C LEU A 116 -9.98 -5.22 -5.28
N GLN A 117 -9.18 -5.05 -4.22
CA GLN A 117 -8.56 -6.13 -3.46
C GLN A 117 -9.31 -6.34 -2.14
N ASP A 118 -10.55 -6.81 -2.24
CA ASP A 118 -11.48 -7.07 -1.16
C ASP A 118 -11.86 -8.55 -1.10
N PHE A 119 -12.30 -9.00 0.06
CA PHE A 119 -12.69 -10.39 0.28
C PHE A 119 -13.69 -10.53 1.44
N ILE A 120 -14.28 -11.70 1.56
CA ILE A 120 -15.06 -12.11 2.73
C ILE A 120 -14.31 -13.24 3.43
N TYR A 121 -14.25 -13.21 4.77
CA TYR A 121 -13.90 -14.37 5.57
C TYR A 121 -14.95 -14.60 6.66
N TRP A 122 -14.92 -15.77 7.28
CA TRP A 122 -15.83 -16.13 8.37
C TRP A 122 -15.05 -16.13 9.68
N GLN A 123 -15.63 -15.52 10.72
CA GLN A 123 -15.13 -15.61 12.09
C GLN A 123 -16.22 -16.16 13.02
N PRO A 124 -15.86 -16.73 14.19
CA PRO A 124 -16.84 -17.05 15.21
C PRO A 124 -17.68 -15.82 15.57
N ASP A 125 -18.99 -16.01 15.74
CA ASP A 125 -19.85 -14.93 16.23
C ASP A 125 -19.53 -14.59 17.70
N ALA A 126 -20.17 -13.54 18.22
CA ALA A 126 -19.98 -13.08 19.60
C ALA A 126 -20.27 -14.15 20.68
N THR A 127 -21.05 -15.18 20.37
CA THR A 127 -21.36 -16.29 21.28
C THR A 127 -20.36 -17.44 21.17
N GLY A 128 -19.57 -17.49 20.10
CA GLY A 128 -18.67 -18.59 19.76
C GLY A 128 -19.39 -19.87 19.33
N THR A 129 -20.71 -19.83 19.11
CA THR A 129 -21.51 -21.00 18.74
C THR A 129 -21.84 -21.08 17.25
N GLY A 130 -21.73 -19.96 16.54
CA GLY A 130 -21.90 -19.86 15.10
C GLY A 130 -20.76 -19.10 14.43
N VAL A 131 -21.01 -18.64 13.20
CA VAL A 131 -20.07 -17.87 12.40
C VAL A 131 -20.75 -16.67 11.76
N GLU A 132 -20.02 -15.58 11.61
CA GLU A 132 -20.44 -14.37 10.92
C GLU A 132 -19.48 -14.02 9.76
N PRO A 133 -19.99 -13.50 8.63
CA PRO A 133 -19.16 -13.07 7.52
C PRO A 133 -18.62 -11.67 7.76
N ILE A 134 -17.33 -11.48 7.53
CA ILE A 134 -16.66 -10.18 7.59
C ILE A 134 -16.19 -9.80 6.20
N TYR A 135 -16.75 -8.71 5.68
CA TYR A 135 -16.30 -8.08 4.44
C TYR A 135 -15.10 -7.19 4.73
N VAL A 136 -13.96 -7.50 4.12
CA VAL A 136 -12.70 -6.77 4.28
C VAL A 136 -12.37 -6.10 2.97
N MET A 137 -12.08 -4.80 3.06
CA MET A 137 -11.66 -3.96 1.94
C MET A 137 -10.30 -3.34 2.26
N LEU A 138 -9.44 -3.31 1.25
CA LEU A 138 -8.07 -2.80 1.38
C LEU A 138 -7.93 -1.42 0.74
N SER A 139 -6.79 -0.77 1.03
CA SER A 139 -6.45 0.49 0.40
C SER A 139 -6.07 0.32 -1.06
N SER A 140 -6.46 1.29 -1.87
CA SER A 140 -5.94 1.44 -3.22
C SER A 140 -4.44 1.74 -3.18
N LEU A 141 -3.75 1.41 -4.26
CA LEU A 141 -2.37 1.87 -4.45
C LEU A 141 -2.29 3.41 -4.37
N PRO A 142 -1.19 3.97 -3.84
CA PRO A 142 -0.98 5.41 -3.93
C PRO A 142 -0.78 5.82 -5.39
N LYS A 143 -1.13 7.07 -5.70
CA LYS A 143 -0.97 7.64 -7.05
C LYS A 143 0.45 8.17 -7.24
N SER A 144 1.05 7.93 -8.40
CA SER A 144 2.30 8.61 -8.77
C SER A 144 2.00 10.08 -9.10
N VAL A 145 2.84 11.00 -8.60
CA VAL A 145 2.73 12.43 -8.90
C VAL A 145 4.06 13.05 -9.29
N ASN A 146 3.98 14.04 -10.19
CA ASN A 146 5.15 14.80 -10.61
C ASN A 146 5.52 15.82 -9.53
N HIS A 147 6.60 15.55 -8.79
CA HIS A 147 7.12 16.50 -7.79
C HIS A 147 7.89 17.65 -8.44
N LYS A 148 7.17 18.65 -8.98
CA LYS A 148 7.70 19.86 -9.65
C LYS A 148 8.70 19.57 -10.78
N HIS A 149 8.62 18.39 -11.40
CA HIS A 149 9.56 17.91 -12.41
C HIS A 149 11.04 17.93 -11.97
N LYS A 150 11.31 17.96 -10.65
CA LYS A 150 12.67 18.09 -10.12
C LYS A 150 13.60 16.96 -10.57
N HIS A 151 13.07 15.75 -10.69
CA HIS A 151 13.83 14.55 -11.08
C HIS A 151 13.65 14.15 -12.54
N TYR A 152 12.88 14.93 -13.29
CA TYR A 152 12.69 14.70 -14.72
C TYR A 152 13.93 15.14 -15.49
N PRO A 153 14.34 14.36 -16.50
CA PRO A 153 15.45 14.75 -17.37
C PRO A 153 15.06 15.96 -18.23
N PRO A 154 15.97 16.94 -18.39
CA PRO A 154 15.74 18.05 -19.30
C PRO A 154 15.68 17.57 -20.76
N LYS A 155 14.78 18.15 -21.55
CA LYS A 155 14.60 17.81 -22.97
C LYS A 155 15.80 18.28 -23.80
N GLY A 156 16.26 17.46 -24.73
CA GLY A 156 17.32 17.81 -25.69
C GLY A 156 18.74 17.86 -25.12
N VAL A 157 18.95 17.44 -23.88
CA VAL A 157 20.28 17.40 -23.24
C VAL A 157 20.84 15.98 -23.34
N SER A 158 22.14 15.85 -23.63
CA SER A 158 22.80 14.55 -23.71
C SER A 158 22.78 13.83 -22.35
N TRP A 159 22.72 12.49 -22.36
CA TRP A 159 22.72 11.73 -21.11
C TRP A 159 23.99 11.99 -20.27
N LYS A 160 25.15 12.13 -20.92
CA LYS A 160 26.42 12.48 -20.26
C LYS A 160 26.32 13.81 -19.52
N ASP A 161 25.74 14.83 -20.13
CA ASP A 161 25.58 16.15 -19.49
C ASP A 161 24.55 16.11 -18.37
N ILE A 162 23.49 15.31 -18.52
CA ILE A 162 22.52 15.06 -17.45
C ILE A 162 23.22 14.43 -16.23
N VAL A 163 24.05 13.40 -16.44
CA VAL A 163 24.81 12.74 -15.37
C VAL A 163 25.72 13.76 -14.69
N ASN A 164 26.50 14.53 -15.45
CA ASN A 164 27.38 15.57 -14.92
C ASN A 164 26.63 16.63 -14.11
N ALA A 165 25.44 17.04 -14.54
CA ALA A 165 24.61 18.01 -13.84
C ALA A 165 24.09 17.51 -12.48
N THR A 166 24.14 16.21 -12.20
CA THR A 166 23.81 15.65 -10.88
C THR A 166 24.98 15.69 -9.89
N ALA A 167 26.19 16.05 -10.33
CA ALA A 167 27.35 16.18 -9.46
C ALA A 167 27.25 17.41 -8.54
N ASN A 168 28.12 17.49 -7.54
CA ASN A 168 28.31 18.69 -6.69
C ASN A 168 27.02 19.25 -6.06
N GLY A 169 26.12 18.37 -5.62
CA GLY A 169 24.84 18.77 -5.02
C GLY A 169 23.70 18.99 -6.02
N GLY A 170 23.92 18.69 -7.30
CA GLY A 170 22.89 18.67 -8.34
C GLY A 170 21.75 17.70 -8.02
N SER A 171 20.54 18.03 -8.51
CA SER A 171 19.37 17.16 -8.31
C SER A 171 19.51 15.88 -9.11
N ALA A 172 19.21 14.73 -8.49
CA ALA A 172 19.13 13.44 -9.16
C ALA A 172 18.18 13.49 -10.36
N LYS A 173 18.51 12.80 -11.45
CA LYS A 173 17.70 12.77 -12.68
C LYS A 173 17.45 11.35 -13.14
N PHE A 174 16.20 11.04 -13.48
CA PHE A 174 15.90 9.81 -14.21
C PHE A 174 16.46 9.85 -15.62
N LYS A 175 16.73 8.67 -16.17
CA LYS A 175 17.14 8.52 -17.56
C LYS A 175 15.98 8.90 -18.50
N PRO A 176 16.21 9.57 -19.65
CA PRO A 176 15.14 10.07 -20.54
C PRO A 176 14.10 9.05 -21.03
N ASP A 177 14.47 7.78 -21.13
CA ASP A 177 13.65 6.67 -21.62
C ASP A 177 12.93 5.89 -20.51
N VAL A 178 13.07 6.31 -19.25
CA VAL A 178 12.42 5.67 -18.12
C VAL A 178 11.01 6.24 -17.90
N ASN A 179 10.04 5.34 -17.72
CA ASN A 179 8.70 5.70 -17.29
C ASN A 179 8.67 5.92 -15.77
N ILE A 180 8.78 7.18 -15.34
CA ILE A 180 8.89 7.54 -13.92
C ILE A 180 7.63 7.11 -13.13
N ALA A 181 6.45 7.22 -13.72
CA ALA A 181 5.21 6.82 -13.03
C ALA A 181 5.19 5.31 -12.76
N GLU A 182 5.70 4.51 -13.69
CA GLU A 182 5.85 3.07 -13.50
C GLU A 182 6.90 2.75 -12.43
N ILE A 183 8.05 3.45 -12.43
CA ILE A 183 9.09 3.30 -11.40
C ILE A 183 8.56 3.66 -10.00
N ASP A 184 7.80 4.74 -9.86
CA ASP A 184 7.21 5.14 -8.57
C ASP A 184 6.35 4.02 -8.00
N ILE A 185 5.45 3.49 -8.84
CA ILE A 185 4.48 2.48 -8.49
C ILE A 185 5.15 1.12 -8.24
N ASP A 186 6.11 0.73 -9.06
CA ASP A 186 6.87 -0.51 -8.93
C ASP A 186 7.81 -0.50 -7.71
N ALA A 187 8.56 0.58 -7.50
CA ALA A 187 9.38 0.74 -6.30
C ALA A 187 8.53 0.74 -5.03
N TRP A 188 7.31 1.31 -5.09
CA TRP A 188 6.40 1.28 -3.95
C TRP A 188 5.89 -0.13 -3.64
N LYS A 189 5.61 -0.94 -4.66
CA LYS A 189 5.12 -2.32 -4.47
C LYS A 189 6.22 -3.26 -4.02
N ASN A 190 7.36 -3.21 -4.72
CA ASN A 190 8.37 -4.25 -4.71
C ASN A 190 9.67 -3.81 -4.02
N GLY A 191 9.71 -2.57 -3.50
CA GLY A 191 10.85 -2.04 -2.76
C GLY A 191 10.92 -2.56 -1.33
N GLN A 192 12.13 -2.55 -0.79
CA GLN A 192 12.41 -2.88 0.60
C GLN A 192 12.13 -1.66 1.49
N MET A 193 11.43 -1.88 2.61
CA MET A 193 11.20 -0.81 3.61
C MET A 193 12.51 -0.34 4.22
N THR A 194 12.58 0.95 4.50
CA THR A 194 13.75 1.56 5.15
C THR A 194 13.58 1.57 6.67
N ALA A 195 14.66 1.36 7.42
CA ALA A 195 14.62 1.40 8.88
C ALA A 195 14.51 2.85 9.40
N LYS A 196 15.12 3.81 8.70
CA LYS A 196 15.13 5.24 9.08
C LYS A 196 13.84 5.98 8.76
N HIS A 197 13.15 5.58 7.68
CA HIS A 197 11.94 6.25 7.20
C HIS A 197 10.86 5.20 6.90
N PRO A 198 9.95 4.93 7.84
CA PRO A 198 8.94 3.87 7.70
C PRO A 198 8.03 4.02 6.46
N THR A 199 7.88 5.23 5.93
CA THR A 199 7.08 5.52 4.72
C THR A 199 7.88 5.52 3.42
N TRP A 200 9.16 5.14 3.46
CA TRP A 200 10.03 5.09 2.29
C TRP A 200 10.38 3.65 1.96
N LYS A 201 10.58 3.39 0.66
CA LYS A 201 11.10 2.12 0.17
C LYS A 201 12.23 2.35 -0.80
N VAL A 202 13.18 1.43 -0.84
CA VAL A 202 14.29 1.42 -1.81
C VAL A 202 14.19 0.20 -2.71
N LYS A 203 14.52 0.38 -3.99
CA LYS A 203 14.54 -0.73 -4.96
C LYS A 203 15.76 -0.60 -5.87
N LYS A 204 16.39 -1.74 -6.16
CA LYS A 204 17.41 -1.90 -7.20
C LYS A 204 16.77 -2.46 -8.46
N TYR A 205 17.14 -1.90 -9.61
CA TYR A 205 16.79 -2.39 -10.94
C TYR A 205 17.98 -3.12 -11.58
N ASP A 206 17.72 -3.90 -12.61
CA ASP A 206 18.73 -4.61 -13.41
C ASP A 206 19.41 -3.72 -14.45
N HIS A 207 18.86 -2.53 -14.71
CA HIS A 207 19.39 -1.53 -15.65
C HIS A 207 19.58 -0.17 -14.97
N VAL A 208 20.30 0.74 -15.64
CA VAL A 208 20.50 2.12 -15.19
C VAL A 208 19.18 2.88 -15.31
N ILE A 209 18.65 3.35 -14.18
CA ILE A 209 17.37 4.09 -14.12
C ILE A 209 17.57 5.60 -14.07
N GLY A 210 18.77 6.07 -13.75
CA GLY A 210 19.01 7.48 -13.53
C GLY A 210 20.43 7.80 -13.10
N ALA A 211 20.61 9.02 -12.61
CA ALA A 211 21.89 9.53 -12.14
C ALA A 211 21.73 10.26 -10.80
N TYR A 212 22.74 10.10 -9.95
CA TYR A 212 22.86 10.72 -8.63
C TYR A 212 24.33 11.02 -8.34
N ALA A 213 24.63 12.23 -7.86
CA ALA A 213 25.97 12.66 -7.48
C ALA A 213 27.04 12.44 -8.56
N GLY A 214 26.69 12.71 -9.83
CA GLY A 214 27.61 12.61 -10.97
C GLY A 214 27.82 11.19 -11.50
N LYS A 215 27.03 10.21 -11.02
CA LYS A 215 27.16 8.81 -11.41
C LYS A 215 25.81 8.23 -11.81
N GLU A 216 25.84 7.33 -12.79
CA GLU A 216 24.70 6.48 -13.10
C GLU A 216 24.34 5.60 -11.90
N THR A 217 23.07 5.26 -11.78
CA THR A 217 22.57 4.39 -10.72
C THR A 217 21.41 3.52 -11.19
N GLN A 218 21.34 2.35 -10.58
CA GLN A 218 20.24 1.38 -10.68
C GLN A 218 19.31 1.45 -9.47
N TRP A 219 19.57 2.36 -8.52
CA TRP A 219 18.85 2.44 -7.26
C TRP A 219 17.91 3.64 -7.22
N VAL A 220 16.70 3.40 -6.75
CA VAL A 220 15.71 4.44 -6.48
C VAL A 220 15.26 4.37 -5.03
N VAL A 221 14.88 5.53 -4.48
CA VAL A 221 14.04 5.60 -3.28
C VAL A 221 12.70 6.19 -3.67
N VAL A 222 11.62 5.55 -3.22
CA VAL A 222 10.26 6.06 -3.33
C VAL A 222 9.77 6.50 -1.96
N LYS A 223 9.04 7.61 -1.94
CA LYS A 223 8.45 8.18 -0.73
C LYS A 223 6.96 8.28 -0.91
N GLU A 224 6.22 7.87 0.10
CA GLU A 224 4.80 8.16 0.20
C GLU A 224 4.56 9.33 1.14
N SER A 225 3.66 10.22 0.74
CA SER A 225 3.14 11.31 1.56
C SER A 225 1.73 11.64 1.07
N GLN A 226 0.75 11.64 1.96
CA GLN A 226 -0.63 12.04 1.64
C GLN A 226 -1.26 11.27 0.46
N GLY A 227 -0.99 9.96 0.35
CA GLY A 227 -1.59 9.09 -0.66
C GLY A 227 -0.91 9.15 -2.02
N VAL A 228 0.16 9.93 -2.15
CA VAL A 228 0.91 10.06 -3.37
C VAL A 228 2.33 9.57 -3.19
N VAL A 229 2.84 8.90 -4.21
CA VAL A 229 4.22 8.45 -4.29
C VAL A 229 4.99 9.27 -5.31
N HIS A 230 6.24 9.53 -4.98
CA HIS A 230 7.23 10.03 -5.92
C HIS A 230 8.58 9.44 -5.55
N SER A 231 9.38 9.15 -6.57
CA SER A 231 10.69 8.56 -6.39
C SER A 231 11.80 9.44 -6.95
N HIS A 232 13.04 9.15 -6.55
CA HIS A 232 14.22 9.72 -7.16
C HIS A 232 15.41 8.76 -7.12
N PRO A 233 16.32 8.84 -8.11
CA PRO A 233 17.53 8.04 -8.12
C PRO A 233 18.44 8.36 -6.93
N ILE A 234 19.09 7.34 -6.39
CA ILE A 234 20.03 7.44 -5.27
C ILE A 234 21.24 6.54 -5.52
N SER A 235 22.35 6.72 -4.78
CA SER A 235 23.47 5.79 -4.84
C SER A 235 23.17 4.48 -4.08
N GLU A 236 23.89 3.41 -4.42
CA GLU A 236 23.84 2.15 -3.65
C GLU A 236 24.21 2.37 -2.17
N GLN A 237 25.22 3.21 -1.91
CA GLN A 237 25.60 3.58 -0.55
C GLN A 237 24.41 4.22 0.18
N LYS A 238 23.70 5.13 -0.47
CA LYS A 238 22.54 5.79 0.13
C LYS A 238 21.38 4.82 0.37
N ALA A 239 21.17 3.87 -0.54
CA ALA A 239 20.17 2.81 -0.34
C ALA A 239 20.52 1.96 0.89
N LYS A 240 21.78 1.54 1.02
CA LYS A 240 22.29 0.82 2.20
C LYS A 240 22.16 1.63 3.48
N GLU A 241 22.39 2.94 3.43
CA GLU A 241 22.19 3.84 4.57
C GLU A 241 20.72 3.94 5.02
N TYR A 242 19.75 3.77 4.12
CA TYR A 242 18.33 3.77 4.46
C TYR A 242 17.86 2.42 5.01
N MET A 243 18.43 1.32 4.52
CA MET A 243 18.08 -0.03 4.98
C MET A 243 18.67 -0.40 6.35
N LYS A 244 19.69 0.35 6.81
CA LYS A 244 20.25 0.26 8.17
C LYS A 244 19.49 1.16 9.13
#